data_AF-A0A2N0M942-F1
#
_entry.id   AF-A0A2N0M942-F1
#
_cell.length_a   1.000
_cell.length_b   1.000
_cell.length_c   1.000
_cell.angle_alpha   90.00
_cell.angle_beta   90.00
_cell.angle_gamma   90.00
#
_symmetry.space_group_name_H-M   'P 1'
#
loop_
_entity.id
_entity.type
_entity.pdbx_description
1 polymer ?
#
loop_
_entity_poly.entity_id
_entity_poly.type
_entity_poly.pdbx_seq_one_letter_code
_entity_poly.pdbx_strand_id
1 'polypeptide(L)'
;MNRISAQSQFPFFKGDPDKAHTSTSYAELPNFTMRMSMRRLARLTNGFSKKLQNHMYAIALYFMHYIFASSHRNLKNPYRRTPAMATGLTDRIGETEELLSLRDRSI
;
A
#
# COMPACT_ATOMS: atom_id res chain seq x y z
N MET A 1 15.72 44.07 -10.37
CA MET A 1 14.81 43.33 -9.47
C MET A 1 13.60 42.90 -10.26
N ASN A 2 13.33 41.58 -10.35
CA ASN A 2 12.17 40.87 -10.93
C ASN A 2 12.58 39.79 -11.94
N ARG A 3 12.83 38.57 -11.44
CA ARG A 3 12.55 37.29 -12.12
C ARG A 3 12.50 36.18 -11.05
N ILE A 4 11.39 36.06 -10.33
CA ILE A 4 11.05 34.78 -9.70
C ILE A 4 10.32 33.99 -10.78
N SER A 5 10.97 32.90 -11.16
CA SER A 5 10.54 31.88 -12.08
C SER A 5 9.10 31.46 -11.87
N ALA A 6 8.36 31.34 -12.98
CA ALA A 6 7.07 30.66 -13.04
C ALA A 6 7.24 29.25 -12.45
N GLN A 7 6.69 29.04 -11.25
CA GLN A 7 6.52 27.70 -10.71
C GLN A 7 5.52 26.99 -11.61
N SER A 8 5.91 25.84 -12.18
CA SER A 8 5.03 24.97 -12.93
C SER A 8 3.83 24.61 -12.05
N GLN A 9 2.67 25.20 -12.34
CA GLN A 9 1.43 24.93 -11.63
C GLN A 9 1.00 23.51 -11.99
N PHE A 10 1.37 22.54 -11.15
CA PHE A 10 0.84 21.18 -11.27
C PHE A 10 -0.69 21.27 -11.25
N PRO A 11 -1.39 20.60 -12.18
CA PRO A 11 -2.84 20.62 -12.18
C PRO A 11 -3.39 20.16 -10.83
N PHE A 12 -4.18 21.03 -10.20
CA PHE A 12 -4.86 20.73 -8.94
C PHE A 12 -6.03 19.78 -9.24
N PHE A 13 -5.79 18.48 -9.13
CA PHE A 13 -6.83 17.47 -9.23
C PHE A 13 -7.58 17.37 -7.90
N LYS A 14 -8.74 18.00 -7.82
CA LYS A 14 -9.68 17.81 -6.71
C LYS A 14 -10.71 16.76 -7.13
N GLY A 15 -10.65 15.58 -6.52
CA GLY A 15 -11.74 14.61 -6.63
C GLY A 15 -13.02 15.15 -5.98
N ASP A 16 -14.17 14.58 -6.34
CA ASP A 16 -15.46 14.84 -5.69
C ASP A 16 -15.87 13.58 -4.89
N PRO A 17 -15.30 13.36 -3.69
CA PRO A 17 -15.63 12.20 -2.88
C PRO A 17 -17.03 12.35 -2.30
N ASP A 18 -17.80 11.26 -2.28
CA ASP A 18 -19.06 11.22 -1.56
C ASP A 18 -18.81 11.47 -0.06
N LYS A 19 -19.35 12.58 0.43
CA LYS A 19 -19.20 13.02 1.83
C LYS A 19 -19.74 11.99 2.81
N ALA A 20 -20.77 11.23 2.44
CA ALA A 20 -21.34 10.20 3.31
C ALA A 20 -20.35 9.06 3.61
N HIS A 21 -19.43 8.81 2.68
CA HIS A 21 -18.40 7.77 2.80
C HIS A 21 -17.03 8.34 3.21
N THR A 22 -16.95 9.63 3.54
CA THR A 22 -15.67 10.25 3.92
C THR A 22 -15.37 9.97 5.39
N SER A 23 -14.26 9.28 5.67
CA SER A 23 -13.80 9.00 7.03
C SER A 23 -12.28 8.99 7.09
N THR A 24 -11.69 9.44 8.19
CA THR A 24 -10.23 9.37 8.37
C THR A 24 -9.73 7.93 8.53
N SER A 25 -10.64 7.02 8.89
CA SER A 25 -10.37 5.59 9.04
C SER A 25 -9.69 4.98 7.81
N TYR A 26 -10.03 5.42 6.59
CA TYR A 26 -9.41 4.92 5.36
C TYR A 26 -7.90 5.19 5.28
N ALA A 27 -7.42 6.27 5.90
CA ALA A 27 -5.99 6.57 5.98
C ALA A 27 -5.36 6.02 7.28
N GLU A 28 -6.09 6.05 8.38
CA GLU A 28 -5.56 5.67 9.70
C GLU A 28 -5.41 4.15 9.87
N LEU A 29 -6.38 3.35 9.43
CA LEU A 29 -6.34 1.89 9.56
C LEU A 29 -5.13 1.27 8.85
N PRO A 30 -4.85 1.53 7.56
CA PRO A 30 -3.68 0.94 6.91
C PRO A 30 -2.38 1.35 7.59
N ASN A 31 -2.29 2.57 8.11
CA ASN A 31 -1.14 3.02 8.91
C ASN A 31 -0.99 2.23 10.21
N PHE A 32 -2.10 1.98 10.92
CA PHE A 32 -2.10 1.16 12.14
C PHE A 32 -1.74 -0.30 11.83
N THR A 33 -2.42 -0.92 10.87
CA THR A 33 -2.17 -2.32 10.48
C THR A 33 -0.72 -2.51 10.06
N MET A 34 -0.18 -1.63 9.22
CA MET A 34 1.21 -1.68 8.77
C MET A 34 2.17 -1.66 9.95
N ARG A 35 1.99 -0.73 10.90
CA ARG A 35 2.84 -0.60 12.10
C ARG A 35 2.81 -1.85 12.99
N MET A 36 1.66 -2.51 13.09
CA MET A 36 1.52 -3.73 13.90
C MET A 36 2.06 -4.97 13.18
N SER A 37 1.90 -5.04 11.85
CA SER A 37 2.31 -6.21 11.07
C SER A 37 3.80 -6.25 10.72
N MET A 38 4.50 -5.11 10.78
CA MET A 38 5.93 -5.06 10.46
C MET A 38 6.76 -4.42 11.57
N ARG A 39 7.81 -5.13 12.01
CA ARG A 39 8.74 -4.63 13.04
C ARG A 39 9.65 -3.51 12.56
N ARG A 40 9.73 -3.25 11.24
CA ARG A 40 10.58 -2.20 10.65
C ARG A 40 10.17 -0.77 11.02
N LEU A 41 8.90 -0.57 11.39
CA LEU A 41 8.37 0.71 11.87
C LEU A 41 8.54 0.90 13.38
N ALA A 42 8.93 -0.16 14.10
CA ALA A 42 9.17 -0.10 15.54
C ALA A 42 10.64 0.25 15.82
N ARG A 43 10.85 1.14 16.80
CA ARG A 43 12.18 1.52 17.30
C ARG A 43 12.73 0.42 18.21
N LEU A 44 14.06 0.34 18.34
CA LEU A 44 14.75 -0.57 19.27
C LEU A 44 14.44 -2.07 19.04
N THR A 45 14.26 -2.45 17.77
CA THR A 45 14.13 -3.86 17.38
C THR A 45 15.18 -4.22 16.34
N ASN A 46 15.57 -5.50 16.29
CA ASN A 46 16.51 -6.01 15.27
C ASN A 46 15.98 -5.87 13.83
N GLY A 47 14.68 -5.59 13.66
CA GLY A 47 14.08 -5.34 12.36
C GLY A 47 14.29 -3.90 11.86
N PHE A 48 14.71 -2.98 12.72
CA PHE A 48 14.91 -1.57 12.37
C PHE A 48 16.09 -1.39 11.41
N SER A 49 15.94 -0.51 10.41
CA SER A 49 17.02 -0.14 9.50
C SER A 49 17.16 1.38 9.43
N LYS A 50 18.41 1.86 9.43
CA LYS A 50 18.72 3.30 9.27
C LYS A 50 18.64 3.78 7.82
N LYS A 51 18.76 2.87 6.84
CA LYS A 51 18.70 3.21 5.41
C LYS A 51 17.25 3.36 4.97
N LEU A 52 16.90 4.51 4.39
CA LEU A 52 15.55 4.79 3.90
C LEU A 52 15.12 3.81 2.80
N GLN A 53 16.04 3.40 1.92
CA GLN A 53 15.72 2.49 0.81
C GLN A 53 15.18 1.15 1.32
N ASN A 54 15.79 0.60 2.38
CA ASN A 54 15.32 -0.65 2.99
C ASN A 54 13.92 -0.52 3.59
N HIS A 55 13.58 0.67 4.08
CA HIS A 55 12.25 0.95 4.58
C HIS A 55 11.23 0.97 3.43
N MET A 56 11.56 1.65 2.33
CA MET A 56 10.73 1.68 1.12
C MET A 56 10.50 0.27 0.54
N TYR A 57 11.55 -0.54 0.44
CA TYR A 57 11.42 -1.92 -0.04
C TYR A 57 10.51 -2.77 0.86
N ALA A 58 10.61 -2.61 2.18
CA ALA A 58 9.75 -3.35 3.10
C ALA A 58 8.27 -2.92 3.01
N ILE A 59 8.02 -1.62 2.83
CA ILE A 59 6.67 -1.11 2.60
C ILE A 59 6.11 -1.66 1.27
N ALA A 60 6.91 -1.65 0.21
CA ALA A 60 6.50 -2.17 -1.09
C ALA A 60 6.12 -3.67 -1.00
N LEU A 61 6.98 -4.49 -0.36
CA LEU A 61 6.70 -5.90 -0.14
C LEU A 61 5.45 -6.13 0.71
N TYR A 62 5.25 -5.30 1.74
CA TYR A 62 4.06 -5.38 2.58
C TYR A 62 2.78 -5.11 1.81
N PHE A 63 2.73 -4.01 1.04
CA PHE A 63 1.54 -3.69 0.26
C PHE A 63 1.26 -4.74 -0.81
N MET A 64 2.30 -5.25 -1.48
CA MET A 64 2.15 -6.32 -2.45
C MET A 64 1.52 -7.56 -1.81
N HIS A 65 2.04 -8.01 -0.67
CA HIS A 65 1.46 -9.13 0.06
C HIS A 65 0.03 -8.85 0.56
N TYR A 66 -0.19 -7.68 1.17
CA TYR A 66 -1.48 -7.31 1.75
C TYR A 66 -2.59 -7.21 0.70
N ILE A 67 -2.28 -6.66 -0.48
CA ILE A 67 -3.26 -6.43 -1.55
C ILE A 67 -3.53 -7.71 -2.36
N PHE A 68 -2.52 -8.54 -2.62
CA PHE A 68 -2.64 -9.67 -3.53
C PHE A 68 -2.74 -11.04 -2.86
N ALA A 69 -2.08 -11.26 -1.71
CA ALA A 69 -1.98 -12.58 -1.08
C ALA A 69 -2.81 -12.70 0.23
N SER A 70 -3.00 -11.59 0.95
CA SER A 70 -3.71 -11.62 2.23
C SER A 70 -5.23 -11.59 2.05
N SER A 71 -5.92 -12.66 2.47
CA SER A 71 -7.39 -12.69 2.51
C SER A 71 -7.95 -11.89 3.70
N HIS A 72 -8.93 -11.02 3.47
CA HIS A 72 -9.51 -10.17 4.52
C HIS A 72 -10.81 -10.75 5.10
N ARG A 73 -10.97 -10.63 6.43
CA ARG A 73 -12.19 -11.09 7.12
C ARG A 73 -13.45 -10.41 6.59
N ASN A 74 -13.40 -9.10 6.37
CA ASN A 74 -14.55 -8.32 5.92
C ASN A 74 -14.90 -8.55 4.44
N LEU A 75 -13.97 -9.09 3.64
CA LEU A 75 -14.17 -9.39 2.21
C LEU A 75 -14.54 -10.86 1.96
N LYS A 76 -14.76 -11.66 3.02
CA LYS A 76 -14.95 -13.11 2.96
C LYS A 76 -16.30 -13.57 2.38
N ASN A 77 -17.31 -12.69 2.29
CA ASN A 77 -18.60 -13.05 1.68
C ASN A 77 -18.56 -12.70 0.19
N PRO A 78 -18.82 -13.61 -0.77
CA PRO A 78 -19.23 -15.03 -0.63
C PRO A 78 -18.10 -16.05 -0.41
N TYR A 79 -16.85 -15.71 -0.75
CA TYR A 79 -15.66 -16.54 -0.49
C TYR A 79 -14.49 -15.67 -0.04
N ARG A 80 -13.39 -16.29 0.40
CA ARG A 80 -12.17 -15.56 0.79
C ARG A 80 -11.65 -14.75 -0.40
N ARG A 81 -11.52 -13.44 -0.21
CA ARG A 81 -11.03 -12.51 -1.24
C ARG A 81 -9.95 -11.62 -0.68
N THR A 82 -9.02 -11.25 -1.56
CA THR A 82 -8.03 -10.20 -1.31
C THR A 82 -8.58 -8.86 -1.77
N PRO A 83 -7.97 -7.72 -1.36
CA PRO A 83 -8.36 -6.41 -1.84
C PRO A 83 -8.28 -6.32 -3.37
N ALA A 84 -7.23 -6.90 -3.99
CA ALA A 84 -7.10 -6.94 -5.44
C ALA A 84 -8.26 -7.69 -6.13
N MET A 85 -8.76 -8.76 -5.51
CA MET A 85 -9.95 -9.46 -6.02
C MET A 85 -11.22 -8.63 -5.86
N ALA A 86 -11.36 -7.93 -4.73
CA ALA A 86 -12.53 -7.08 -4.50
C ALA A 86 -12.60 -5.90 -5.47
N THR A 87 -11.46 -5.41 -5.96
CA THR A 87 -11.38 -4.34 -6.96
C THR A 87 -11.35 -4.87 -8.40
N GLY A 88 -11.38 -6.19 -8.62
CA GLY A 88 -11.34 -6.79 -9.96
C GLY A 88 -9.98 -6.71 -10.67
N LEU A 89 -8.88 -6.53 -9.93
CA LEU A 89 -7.53 -6.53 -10.48
C LEU A 89 -6.99 -7.95 -10.75
N THR A 90 -7.56 -8.94 -10.07
CA THR A 90 -7.19 -10.36 -10.18
C THR A 90 -8.37 -11.23 -9.79
N ASP A 91 -8.46 -12.43 -10.36
CA ASP A 91 -9.50 -13.42 -10.04
C ASP A 91 -9.03 -14.48 -9.05
N ARG A 92 -7.76 -14.44 -8.64
CA ARG A 92 -7.14 -15.40 -7.73
C ARG A 92 -6.38 -14.73 -6.59
N ILE A 93 -6.24 -15.47 -5.50
CA ILE A 93 -5.32 -15.13 -4.42
C ILE A 93 -3.91 -15.37 -4.92
N GLY A 94 -3.03 -14.38 -4.75
CA GLY A 94 -1.62 -14.48 -5.14
C GLY A 94 -0.83 -15.35 -4.16
N GLU A 95 0.03 -16.20 -4.69
CA GLU A 95 1.00 -16.96 -3.91
C GLU A 95 2.27 -16.13 -3.66
N THR A 96 2.94 -16.35 -2.54
CA THR A 96 4.17 -15.62 -2.20
C THR A 96 5.29 -15.85 -3.22
N GLU A 97 5.38 -17.05 -3.80
CA GLU A 97 6.34 -17.40 -4.84
C GLU A 97 6.10 -16.59 -6.13
N GLU A 98 4.84 -16.43 -6.51
CA GLU A 98 4.45 -15.63 -7.69
C GLU A 98 4.89 -14.17 -7.51
N LEU A 99 4.64 -13.59 -6.34
CA LEU A 99 5.04 -12.22 -6.02
C LEU A 99 6.56 -12.01 -6.08
N LEU A 100 7.34 -13.01 -5.66
CA LEU A 100 8.81 -12.96 -5.73
C LEU A 100 9.32 -13.13 -7.17
N SER A 101 8.68 -13.99 -7.96
CA SER A 101 9.03 -14.22 -9.37
C SER A 101 8.88 -12.97 -10.25
N LEU A 102 8.09 -11.98 -9.81
CA LEU A 102 7.95 -10.69 -10.51
C LEU A 102 9.27 -9.91 -10.59
N ARG A 103 10.19 -10.12 -9.65
CA ARG A 103 11.52 -9.50 -9.69
C ARG A 103 12.33 -9.98 -10.89
N ASP A 104 12.23 -11.27 -11.22
CA ASP A 104 13.07 -11.90 -12.25
C ASP A 104 12.58 -11.58 -13.67
N ARG A 105 11.36 -11.04 -13.81
CA ARG A 105 10.79 -10.53 -15.07
C ARG A 105 11.23 -9.09 -15.42
N SER A 106 12.38 -8.63 -14.93
CA SER A 106 12.82 -7.25 -15.20
C SER A 106 13.08 -6.99 -16.69
N ILE A 107 12.23 -6.12 -17.23
CA ILE A 107 12.52 -4.96 -18.11
C ILE A 107 13.99 -4.56 -18.12
#